data_AF-A0A7W1D582-F1
#
_entry.id   AF-A0A7W1D582-F1
#
_cell.length_a   1.000
_cell.length_b   1.000
_cell.length_c   1.000
_cell.angle_alpha   90.00
_cell.angle_beta   90.00
_cell.angle_gamma   90.00
#
_symmetry.space_group_name_H-M   'P 1'
#
loop_
_entity.id
_entity.type
_entity.pdbx_description
1 polymer ?
#
loop_
_entity_poly.entity_id
_entity_poly.type
_entity_poly.pdbx_seq_one_letter_code
_entity_poly.pdbx_strand_id
1 'polypeptide(L)'
;MTLRQYLLPILAGAFLAVHFATWISSVGLTTVASAILLVSTTPIFVAAADRVLFGIRLTQRGWAGIVLAIAGVGTIGGGDFAGGSIAGDGLALAGAVAAAGYLMAGQRARRDLGTLEYAALAYGCAAALLLVACGFAGVPLWGWSGRTWLVVALMAAGPQLLGHTMINFVLKAFDATTVTVTVMLEPVVTIVLAFFFLGEVPSPLVLPGGLAILAGIYAVARSQRSAGAPVGT
;
A
#
# COMPACT_ATOMS: atom_id res chain seq x y z
N MET A 1 -21.92 -19.96 1.73
CA MET A 1 -20.50 -19.60 1.63
C MET A 1 -19.67 -20.74 2.20
N THR A 2 -18.58 -21.15 1.55
CA THR A 2 -17.72 -22.26 2.02
C THR A 2 -16.66 -21.74 2.99
N LEU A 3 -16.15 -22.59 3.89
CA LEU A 3 -15.11 -22.21 4.88
C LEU A 3 -13.90 -21.52 4.21
N ARG A 4 -13.56 -21.96 3.01
CA ARG A 4 -12.47 -21.43 2.17
C ARG A 4 -12.68 -19.98 1.75
N GLN A 5 -13.93 -19.52 1.61
CA GLN A 5 -14.26 -18.13 1.25
C GLN A 5 -13.96 -17.14 2.39
N TYR A 6 -13.90 -17.60 3.64
CA TYR A 6 -13.51 -16.75 4.78
C TYR A 6 -12.01 -16.76 5.07
N LEU A 7 -11.29 -17.81 4.70
CA LEU A 7 -9.85 -17.93 4.98
C LEU A 7 -9.03 -16.83 4.31
N LEU A 8 -9.32 -16.48 3.06
CA LEU A 8 -8.55 -15.47 2.33
C LEU A 8 -8.77 -14.05 2.86
N PRO A 9 -10.01 -13.58 3.13
CA PRO A 9 -10.23 -12.30 3.82
C PRO A 9 -9.59 -12.22 5.20
N ILE A 10 -9.65 -13.31 5.99
CA ILE A 10 -9.02 -13.37 7.31
C ILE A 10 -7.49 -13.29 7.19
N LEU A 11 -6.90 -14.03 6.25
CA LEU A 11 -5.47 -13.95 5.96
C LEU A 11 -5.07 -12.54 5.50
N ALA A 12 -5.88 -11.92 4.65
CA ALA A 12 -5.67 -10.54 4.21
C ALA A 12 -5.71 -9.58 5.41
N GLY A 13 -6.68 -9.76 6.33
CA GLY A 13 -6.77 -9.00 7.58
C GLY A 13 -5.57 -9.19 8.50
N ALA A 14 -5.03 -10.40 8.61
CA ALA A 14 -3.81 -10.67 9.37
C ALA A 14 -2.60 -9.95 8.78
N PHE A 15 -2.42 -10.00 7.46
CA PHE A 15 -1.38 -9.22 6.78
C PHE A 15 -1.58 -7.71 6.95
N LEU A 16 -2.83 -7.24 6.89
CA LEU A 16 -3.15 -5.83 7.08
C LEU A 16 -2.84 -5.36 8.51
N ALA A 17 -3.09 -6.19 9.52
CA ALA A 17 -2.69 -5.91 10.90
C ALA A 17 -1.17 -5.76 11.03
N VAL A 18 -0.41 -6.71 10.48
CA VAL A 18 1.05 -6.64 10.47
C VAL A 18 1.52 -5.38 9.75
N HIS A 19 0.95 -5.09 8.57
CA HIS A 19 1.25 -3.90 7.81
C HIS A 19 1.08 -2.63 8.65
N PHE A 20 -0.08 -2.42 9.28
CA PHE A 20 -0.30 -1.22 10.08
C PHE A 20 0.58 -1.14 11.33
N ALA A 21 0.77 -2.27 12.02
CA ALA A 21 1.65 -2.31 13.19
C ALA A 21 3.08 -1.88 12.82
N THR A 22 3.64 -2.42 11.74
CA THR A 22 5.02 -2.13 11.33
C THR A 22 5.13 -0.76 10.65
N TRP A 23 4.17 -0.39 9.81
CA TRP A 23 4.14 0.91 9.13
C TRP A 23 4.08 2.08 10.11
N ILE A 24 3.09 2.08 11.01
CA ILE A 24 2.92 3.18 11.97
C ILE A 24 4.14 3.27 12.90
N SER A 25 4.67 2.13 13.33
CA SER A 25 5.89 2.08 14.16
C SER A 25 7.12 2.61 13.41
N SER A 26 7.26 2.31 12.11
CA SER A 26 8.39 2.78 11.31
C SER A 26 8.45 4.29 11.20
N VAL A 27 7.30 4.95 11.03
CA VAL A 27 7.23 6.42 10.87
C VAL A 27 7.73 7.15 12.12
N GLY A 28 7.63 6.52 13.30
CA GLY A 28 8.19 7.06 14.55
C GLY A 28 9.67 6.76 14.79
N LEU A 29 10.28 5.87 14.00
CA LEU A 29 11.64 5.35 14.21
C LEU A 29 12.62 5.66 13.08
N THR A 30 12.11 6.03 11.90
CA THR A 30 12.91 6.48 10.76
C THR A 30 12.37 7.78 10.20
N THR A 31 13.03 8.36 9.19
CA THR A 31 12.52 9.56 8.53
C THR A 31 11.26 9.22 7.73
N VAL A 32 10.34 10.19 7.62
CA VAL A 32 9.11 10.03 6.83
C VAL A 32 9.45 9.69 5.37
N ALA A 33 10.50 10.32 4.81
CA ALA A 33 10.98 10.02 3.46
C ALA A 33 11.48 8.58 3.31
N SER A 34 12.26 8.07 4.28
CA SER A 34 12.75 6.68 4.26
C SER A 34 11.59 5.68 4.40
N ALA A 35 10.67 5.92 5.32
CA ALA A 35 9.50 5.06 5.51
C ALA A 35 8.65 4.99 4.23
N ILE A 36 8.30 6.14 3.64
CA ILE A 36 7.51 6.21 2.39
C ILE A 36 8.21 5.51 1.24
N LEU A 37 9.52 5.72 1.07
CA LEU A 37 10.29 5.06 0.01
C LEU A 37 10.28 3.54 0.18
N LEU A 38 10.52 3.06 1.40
CA LEU A 38 10.59 1.63 1.69
C LEU A 38 9.22 0.96 1.58
N VAL A 39 8.13 1.56 2.06
CA VAL A 39 6.79 0.99 1.87
C VAL A 39 6.37 1.00 0.39
N SER A 40 6.85 1.98 -0.38
CA SER A 40 6.61 2.07 -1.83
C SER A 40 7.27 0.95 -2.63
N THR A 41 8.08 0.09 -2.01
CA THR A 41 8.60 -1.14 -2.61
C THR A 41 7.58 -2.28 -2.66
N THR A 42 6.38 -2.11 -2.09
CA THR A 42 5.26 -3.08 -2.14
C THR A 42 5.05 -3.73 -3.53
N PRO A 43 5.08 -2.98 -4.67
CA PRO A 43 4.91 -3.58 -5.99
C PRO A 43 5.97 -4.64 -6.36
N ILE A 44 7.19 -4.54 -5.83
CA ILE A 44 8.24 -5.54 -6.06
C ILE A 44 7.80 -6.89 -5.49
N PHE A 45 7.33 -6.88 -4.25
CA PHE A 45 6.89 -8.09 -3.55
C PHE A 45 5.61 -8.65 -4.18
N VAL A 46 4.69 -7.79 -4.60
CA VAL A 46 3.47 -8.22 -5.29
C VAL A 46 3.78 -8.84 -6.65
N ALA A 47 4.62 -8.21 -7.47
CA ALA A 47 5.01 -8.76 -8.78
C ALA A 47 5.77 -10.08 -8.65
N ALA A 48 6.63 -10.20 -7.64
CA ALA A 48 7.32 -11.47 -7.34
C ALA A 48 6.33 -12.55 -6.88
N ALA A 49 5.37 -12.21 -6.01
CA ALA A 49 4.36 -13.15 -5.54
C ALA A 49 3.39 -13.57 -6.65
N ASP A 50 2.97 -12.65 -7.53
CA ASP A 50 2.15 -12.92 -8.71
C ASP A 50 2.83 -13.95 -9.64
N ARG A 51 4.16 -13.83 -9.82
CA ARG A 51 4.95 -14.79 -10.59
C ARG A 51 4.94 -16.18 -9.98
N VAL A 52 5.13 -16.29 -8.67
CA VAL A 52 5.26 -17.58 -7.96
C VAL A 52 3.90 -18.25 -7.76
N LEU A 53 2.88 -17.48 -7.37
CA LEU A 53 1.58 -18.01 -6.96
C LEU A 53 0.60 -18.17 -8.13
N PHE A 54 0.65 -17.27 -9.11
CA PHE A 54 -0.32 -17.24 -10.21
C PHE A 54 0.33 -17.42 -11.59
N GLY A 55 1.67 -17.53 -11.66
CA GLY A 55 2.39 -17.66 -12.92
C GLY A 55 2.36 -16.39 -13.79
N ILE A 56 1.88 -15.27 -13.24
CA ILE A 56 1.77 -13.99 -13.97
C ILE A 56 3.17 -13.39 -14.07
N ARG A 57 3.68 -13.24 -15.29
CA ARG A 57 5.04 -12.76 -15.53
C ARG A 57 5.02 -11.31 -16.00
N LEU A 58 5.60 -10.45 -15.17
CA LEU A 58 5.90 -9.08 -15.59
C LEU A 58 7.04 -9.09 -16.61
N THR A 59 6.88 -8.34 -17.71
CA THR A 59 7.96 -8.18 -18.70
C THR A 59 9.11 -7.36 -18.12
N GLN A 60 10.28 -7.38 -18.76
CA GLN A 60 11.40 -6.52 -18.38
C GLN A 60 11.02 -5.03 -18.34
N ARG A 61 10.12 -4.59 -19.24
CA ARG A 61 9.60 -3.21 -19.26
C ARG A 61 8.75 -2.91 -18.03
N GLY A 62 7.96 -3.87 -17.55
CA GLY A 62 7.18 -3.69 -16.33
C GLY A 62 8.08 -3.61 -15.10
N TRP A 63 9.11 -4.45 -15.00
CA TRP A 63 10.11 -4.35 -13.93
C TRP A 63 10.84 -3.01 -13.92
N ALA A 64 11.28 -2.55 -15.09
CA ALA A 64 11.86 -1.22 -15.22
C ALA A 64 10.88 -0.12 -14.79
N GLY A 65 9.59 -0.28 -15.10
CA GLY A 65 8.54 0.65 -14.65
C GLY A 65 8.38 0.71 -13.14
N ILE A 66 8.40 -0.44 -12.44
CA ILE A 66 8.37 -0.49 -10.97
C ILE A 66 9.58 0.25 -10.38
N VAL A 67 10.78 -0.07 -10.87
CA VAL A 67 12.02 0.57 -10.38
C VAL A 67 11.99 2.08 -10.63
N LEU A 68 11.53 2.51 -11.81
CA LEU A 68 11.41 3.93 -12.15
C LEU A 68 10.42 4.66 -11.25
N ALA A 69 9.27 4.05 -10.94
CA ALA A 69 8.31 4.65 -10.03
C ALA A 69 8.86 4.79 -8.61
N ILE A 70 9.57 3.77 -8.10
CA ILE A 70 10.22 3.81 -6.78
C ILE A 70 11.31 4.89 -6.74
N ALA A 71 12.11 4.98 -7.80
CA ALA A 71 13.11 6.05 -7.92
C ALA A 71 12.46 7.44 -7.93
N GLY A 72 11.28 7.57 -8.56
CA GLY A 72 10.48 8.80 -8.53
C GLY A 72 10.04 9.17 -7.12
N VAL A 73 9.53 8.22 -6.34
CA VAL A 73 9.20 8.44 -4.91
C VAL A 73 10.43 8.89 -4.12
N GLY A 74 11.58 8.22 -4.32
CA GLY A 74 12.83 8.60 -3.66
C GLY A 74 13.31 10.01 -4.05
N THR A 75 13.08 10.41 -5.30
CA THR A 75 13.42 11.75 -5.82
C THR A 75 12.56 12.81 -5.13
N ILE A 76 11.26 12.57 -4.99
CA ILE A 76 10.34 13.46 -4.25
C ILE A 76 10.79 13.61 -2.79
N GLY A 77 11.22 12.52 -2.16
CA GLY A 77 11.75 12.51 -0.78
C GLY A 77 13.03 13.34 -0.58
N GLY A 78 13.67 13.78 -1.66
CA GLY A 78 14.69 14.83 -1.63
C GLY A 78 16.02 14.48 -0.97
N GLY A 79 16.27 13.20 -0.67
CA GLY A 79 17.53 12.78 -0.04
C GLY A 79 17.54 12.89 1.49
N ASP A 80 16.41 13.25 2.13
CA ASP A 80 16.29 13.34 3.60
C ASP A 80 16.16 11.94 4.25
N PHE A 81 17.15 11.10 3.97
CA PHE A 81 17.28 9.74 4.47
C PHE A 81 18.21 9.66 5.69
N ALA A 82 18.87 10.78 6.03
CA ALA A 82 19.78 10.85 7.17
C ALA A 82 19.00 10.97 8.49
N GLY A 83 19.41 10.23 9.51
CA GLY A 83 18.79 10.28 10.85
C GLY A 83 17.73 9.21 11.11
N GLY A 84 17.44 8.35 10.15
CA GLY A 84 16.60 7.17 10.34
C GLY A 84 17.31 6.01 11.06
N SER A 85 16.57 5.20 11.82
CA SER A 85 17.11 3.97 12.41
C SER A 85 16.91 2.77 11.49
N ILE A 86 17.89 1.86 11.47
CA ILE A 86 17.82 0.58 10.73
C ILE A 86 16.58 -0.23 11.16
N ALA A 87 16.20 -0.16 12.44
CA ALA A 87 15.01 -0.82 12.95
C ALA A 87 13.73 -0.22 12.34
N GLY A 88 13.63 1.11 12.24
CA GLY A 88 12.53 1.79 11.56
C GLY A 88 12.43 1.43 10.08
N ASP A 89 13.56 1.43 9.38
CA ASP A 89 13.63 1.03 7.97
C ASP A 89 13.22 -0.43 7.76
N GLY A 90 13.69 -1.32 8.64
CA GLY A 90 13.29 -2.73 8.65
C GLY A 90 11.78 -2.92 8.85
N LEU A 91 11.16 -2.12 9.73
CA LEU A 91 9.71 -2.13 9.94
C LEU A 91 8.94 -1.58 8.73
N ALA A 92 9.44 -0.54 8.07
CA ALA A 92 8.83 -0.01 6.85
C ALA A 92 8.84 -1.07 5.74
N LEU A 93 9.96 -1.77 5.57
CA LEU A 93 10.09 -2.86 4.60
C LEU A 93 9.20 -4.05 4.96
N ALA A 94 9.13 -4.44 6.23
CA ALA A 94 8.18 -5.46 6.70
C ALA A 94 6.73 -5.04 6.41
N GLY A 95 6.43 -3.75 6.55
CA GLY A 95 5.16 -3.15 6.17
C GLY A 95 4.87 -3.32 4.68
N ALA A 96 5.86 -3.12 3.81
CA ALA A 96 5.73 -3.34 2.37
C ALA A 96 5.41 -4.80 2.02
N VAL A 97 6.11 -5.75 2.64
CA VAL A 97 5.88 -7.19 2.46
C VAL A 97 4.49 -7.59 2.95
N ALA A 98 4.07 -7.07 4.11
CA ALA A 98 2.75 -7.34 4.66
C ALA A 98 1.64 -6.72 3.80
N ALA A 99 1.81 -5.50 3.30
CA ALA A 99 0.89 -4.90 2.33
C ALA A 99 0.76 -5.77 1.07
N ALA A 100 1.87 -6.32 0.57
CA ALA A 100 1.85 -7.24 -0.55
C ALA A 100 1.02 -8.49 -0.23
N GLY A 101 1.20 -9.10 0.95
CA GLY A 101 0.39 -10.23 1.40
C GLY A 101 -1.10 -9.91 1.47
N TYR A 102 -1.46 -8.73 2.01
CA TYR A 102 -2.83 -8.23 2.06
C TYR A 102 -3.44 -8.10 0.67
N LEU A 103 -2.75 -7.45 -0.27
CA LEU A 103 -3.26 -7.21 -1.62
C LEU A 103 -3.32 -8.50 -2.45
N MET A 104 -2.38 -9.43 -2.26
CA MET A 104 -2.38 -10.74 -2.91
C MET A 104 -3.53 -11.62 -2.43
N ALA A 105 -3.75 -11.70 -1.12
CA ALA A 105 -4.91 -12.40 -0.56
C ALA A 105 -6.23 -11.72 -1.00
N GLY A 106 -6.24 -10.39 -1.03
CA GLY A 106 -7.35 -9.58 -1.51
C GLY A 106 -7.70 -9.84 -2.97
N GLN A 107 -6.72 -9.80 -3.88
CA GLN A 107 -6.89 -10.12 -5.30
C GLN A 107 -7.63 -11.45 -5.51
N ARG A 108 -7.30 -12.46 -4.69
CA ARG A 108 -7.95 -13.77 -4.80
C ARG A 108 -9.35 -13.77 -4.18
N ALA A 109 -9.51 -13.22 -2.98
CA ALA A 109 -10.80 -13.16 -2.28
C ALA A 109 -11.85 -12.33 -3.03
N ARG A 110 -11.44 -11.23 -3.66
CA ARG A 110 -12.30 -10.29 -4.39
C ARG A 110 -12.90 -10.86 -5.68
N ARG A 111 -12.44 -12.01 -6.16
CA ARG A 111 -13.07 -12.75 -7.27
C ARG A 111 -14.44 -13.28 -6.88
N ASP A 112 -14.58 -13.73 -5.64
CA ASP A 112 -15.77 -14.43 -5.16
C ASP A 112 -16.65 -13.56 -4.26
N LEU A 113 -16.09 -12.52 -3.62
CA LEU A 113 -16.79 -11.71 -2.61
C LEU A 113 -17.20 -10.31 -3.10
N GLY A 114 -18.19 -9.72 -2.42
CA GLY A 114 -18.52 -8.30 -2.51
C GLY A 114 -17.45 -7.41 -1.85
N THR A 115 -17.36 -6.13 -2.23
CA THR A 115 -16.29 -5.23 -1.71
C THR A 115 -16.45 -5.00 -0.23
N LEU A 116 -17.68 -4.67 0.19
CA LEU A 116 -18.00 -4.40 1.58
C LEU A 116 -17.86 -5.65 2.45
N GLU A 117 -18.27 -6.80 1.92
CA GLU A 117 -18.12 -8.09 2.60
C GLU A 117 -16.65 -8.45 2.84
N TYR A 118 -15.82 -8.35 1.80
CA TYR A 118 -14.38 -8.55 1.94
C TYR A 118 -13.75 -7.56 2.93
N ALA A 119 -14.09 -6.26 2.79
CA ALA A 119 -13.54 -5.21 3.63
C ALA A 119 -13.93 -5.40 5.11
N ALA A 120 -15.19 -5.73 5.39
CA ALA A 120 -15.66 -5.98 6.75
C ALA A 120 -14.88 -7.14 7.41
N LEU A 121 -14.66 -8.24 6.69
CA LEU A 121 -13.91 -9.39 7.20
C LEU A 121 -12.43 -9.06 7.42
N ALA A 122 -11.77 -8.45 6.42
CA ALA A 122 -10.36 -8.12 6.49
C ALA A 122 -10.09 -7.06 7.57
N TYR A 123 -10.87 -5.98 7.60
CA TYR A 123 -10.68 -4.89 8.57
C TYR A 123 -11.08 -5.31 9.98
N GLY A 124 -12.16 -6.09 10.12
CA GLY A 124 -12.56 -6.65 11.42
C GLY A 124 -11.49 -7.57 11.99
N CYS A 125 -10.92 -8.45 11.16
CA CYS A 125 -9.80 -9.31 11.56
C CYS A 125 -8.57 -8.48 11.94
N ALA A 126 -8.21 -7.48 11.13
CA ALA A 126 -7.07 -6.62 11.40
C ALA A 126 -7.23 -5.86 12.72
N ALA A 127 -8.40 -5.27 12.95
CA ALA A 127 -8.74 -4.57 14.17
C ALA A 127 -8.67 -5.48 15.40
N ALA A 128 -9.23 -6.69 15.31
CA ALA A 128 -9.18 -7.65 16.42
C ALA A 128 -7.74 -8.04 16.79
N LEU A 129 -6.90 -8.34 15.79
CA LEU A 129 -5.49 -8.70 16.02
C LEU A 129 -4.69 -7.53 16.61
N LEU A 130 -4.90 -6.31 16.11
CA LEU A 130 -4.24 -5.12 16.64
C LEU A 130 -4.69 -4.78 18.07
N LEU A 131 -5.99 -4.95 18.39
CA LEU A 131 -6.49 -4.76 19.75
C LEU A 131 -5.85 -5.75 20.74
N VAL A 132 -5.72 -7.02 20.34
CA VAL A 132 -5.01 -8.04 21.14
C VAL A 132 -3.55 -7.65 21.31
N ALA A 133 -2.86 -7.23 20.24
CA ALA A 133 -1.48 -6.77 20.31
C ALA A 133 -1.30 -5.57 21.26
N CYS A 134 -2.18 -4.57 21.18
CA CYS A 134 -2.19 -3.43 22.10
C CYS A 134 -2.38 -3.87 23.56
N GLY A 135 -3.26 -4.84 23.81
CA GLY A 135 -3.46 -5.42 25.15
C GLY A 135 -2.20 -6.05 25.71
N PHE A 136 -1.48 -6.87 24.92
CA PHE A 136 -0.20 -7.46 25.32
C PHE A 136 0.91 -6.43 25.49
N ALA A 137 0.93 -5.38 24.65
CA ALA A 137 1.92 -4.30 24.73
C ALA A 137 1.63 -3.26 25.82
N GLY A 138 0.47 -3.34 26.49
CA GLY A 138 0.06 -2.36 27.50
C GLY A 138 -0.26 -0.97 26.93
N VAL A 139 -0.60 -0.88 25.65
CA VAL A 139 -0.94 0.39 24.99
C VAL A 139 -2.34 0.83 25.45
N PRO A 140 -2.51 2.05 26.00
CA PRO A 140 -3.81 2.52 26.48
C PRO A 140 -4.79 2.72 25.32
N LEU A 141 -5.94 2.03 25.39
CA LEU A 141 -7.00 2.12 24.38
C LEU A 141 -8.02 3.25 24.66
N TRP A 142 -7.99 3.82 25.86
CA TRP A 142 -8.90 4.87 26.32
C TRP A 142 -8.14 5.94 27.11
N GLY A 143 -8.85 6.99 27.53
CA GLY A 143 -8.25 8.14 28.25
C GLY A 143 -7.69 9.22 27.33
N TRP A 144 -7.83 9.06 26.01
CA TRP A 144 -7.43 10.06 25.03
C TRP A 144 -8.40 11.25 24.99
N SER A 145 -7.87 12.42 24.64
CA SER A 145 -8.67 13.64 24.49
C SER A 145 -9.74 13.51 23.39
N GLY A 146 -10.82 14.30 23.47
CA GLY A 146 -11.83 14.35 22.41
C GLY A 146 -11.26 14.71 21.03
N ARG A 147 -10.23 15.57 20.98
CA ARG A 147 -9.51 15.89 19.75
C ARG A 147 -8.79 14.67 19.17
N THR A 148 -8.15 13.86 20.01
CA THR A 148 -7.49 12.62 19.57
C THR A 148 -8.49 11.64 18.97
N TRP A 149 -9.64 11.45 19.62
CA TRP A 149 -10.72 10.61 19.08
C TRP A 149 -11.26 11.12 17.76
N LEU A 150 -11.39 12.43 17.59
CA LEU A 150 -11.78 13.03 16.32
C LEU A 150 -10.77 12.69 15.21
N VAL A 151 -9.47 12.82 15.47
CA VAL A 151 -8.42 12.46 14.50
C VAL A 151 -8.46 10.97 14.16
N VAL A 152 -8.62 10.09 15.15
CA VAL A 152 -8.77 8.64 14.94
C VAL A 152 -9.99 8.35 14.07
N ALA A 153 -11.13 9.00 14.33
CA ALA A 153 -12.35 8.84 13.55
C ALA A 153 -12.17 9.31 12.09
N LEU A 154 -11.49 10.44 11.87
CA LEU A 154 -11.18 10.94 10.52
C LEU A 154 -10.22 10.01 9.78
N MET A 155 -9.23 9.45 10.46
CA MET A 155 -8.29 8.47 9.90
C MET A 155 -8.99 7.16 9.52
N ALA A 156 -9.91 6.71 10.38
CA ALA A 156 -10.75 5.54 10.09
C ALA A 156 -11.70 5.81 8.91
N ALA A 157 -12.35 6.98 8.85
CA ALA A 157 -13.31 7.27 7.79
C ALA A 157 -12.64 7.55 6.43
N GLY A 158 -11.56 8.35 6.42
CA GLY A 158 -10.86 8.78 5.22
C GLY A 158 -9.97 7.67 4.64
N PRO A 159 -8.68 7.62 4.97
CA PRO A 159 -7.75 6.71 4.31
C PRO A 159 -8.09 5.23 4.53
N GLN A 160 -8.63 4.84 5.69
CA GLN A 160 -8.99 3.45 5.92
C GLN A 160 -10.28 3.06 5.18
N LEU A 161 -11.44 3.59 5.57
CA LEU A 161 -12.71 3.16 5.00
C LEU A 161 -12.94 3.67 3.58
N LEU A 162 -12.55 4.89 3.22
CA LEU A 162 -12.66 5.37 1.84
C LEU A 162 -11.49 4.87 1.00
N GLY A 163 -10.25 5.18 1.39
CA GLY A 163 -9.05 4.90 0.60
C GLY A 163 -8.80 3.40 0.36
N HIS A 164 -8.63 2.62 1.43
CA HIS A 164 -8.35 1.18 1.27
C HIS A 164 -9.53 0.42 0.66
N THR A 165 -10.77 0.88 0.86
CA THR A 165 -11.93 0.26 0.18
C THR A 165 -11.93 0.54 -1.31
N MET A 166 -11.49 1.72 -1.76
CA MET A 166 -11.28 1.99 -3.19
C MET A 166 -10.21 1.08 -3.79
N ILE A 167 -9.08 0.88 -3.08
CA ILE A 167 -8.04 -0.08 -3.48
C ILE A 167 -8.65 -1.49 -3.60
N ASN A 168 -9.41 -1.92 -2.60
CA ASN A 168 -10.09 -3.23 -2.61
C ASN A 168 -11.15 -3.36 -3.70
N PHE A 169 -11.84 -2.26 -4.01
CA PHE A 169 -12.83 -2.22 -5.07
C PHE A 169 -12.17 -2.53 -6.41
N VAL A 170 -11.07 -1.84 -6.73
CA VAL A 170 -10.37 -2.00 -8.01
C VAL A 170 -9.63 -3.33 -8.14
N LEU A 171 -9.23 -3.98 -7.03
CA LEU A 171 -8.66 -5.34 -7.05
C LEU A 171 -9.58 -6.41 -7.65
N LYS A 172 -10.89 -6.14 -7.79
CA LYS A 172 -11.79 -7.05 -8.52
C LYS A 172 -11.59 -6.98 -10.04
N ALA A 173 -11.17 -5.83 -10.56
CA ALA A 173 -11.04 -5.55 -11.99
C ALA A 173 -9.58 -5.58 -12.48
N PHE A 174 -8.63 -5.34 -11.59
CA PHE A 174 -7.20 -5.25 -11.92
C PHE A 174 -6.36 -6.16 -11.02
N ASP A 175 -5.23 -6.61 -11.55
CA ASP A 175 -4.23 -7.33 -10.79
C ASP A 175 -3.54 -6.43 -9.75
N ALA A 176 -3.08 -7.03 -8.66
CA ALA A 176 -2.46 -6.39 -7.52
C ALA A 176 -1.18 -5.67 -7.93
N THR A 177 -0.42 -6.20 -8.89
CA THR A 177 0.76 -5.50 -9.43
C THR A 177 0.34 -4.15 -10.06
N THR A 178 -0.67 -4.14 -10.93
CA THR A 178 -1.20 -2.87 -11.48
C THR A 178 -1.71 -1.93 -10.38
N VAL A 179 -2.52 -2.44 -9.46
CA VAL A 179 -3.11 -1.62 -8.37
C VAL A 179 -2.02 -0.98 -7.50
N THR A 180 -1.02 -1.76 -7.07
CA THR A 180 0.06 -1.27 -6.19
C THR A 180 0.92 -0.21 -6.84
N VAL A 181 1.22 -0.35 -8.13
CA VAL A 181 1.99 0.67 -8.86
C VAL A 181 1.14 1.93 -9.06
N THR A 182 -0.15 1.81 -9.33
CA THR A 182 -1.06 2.97 -9.43
C THR A 182 -1.20 3.71 -8.10
N VAL A 183 -1.20 3.00 -6.96
CA VAL A 183 -1.20 3.61 -5.62
C VAL A 183 0.00 4.55 -5.41
N MET A 184 1.12 4.35 -6.11
CA MET A 184 2.26 5.27 -6.06
C MET A 184 1.96 6.67 -6.64
N LEU A 185 0.76 6.93 -7.17
CA LEU A 185 0.28 8.29 -7.45
C LEU A 185 0.01 9.10 -6.18
N GLU A 186 -0.16 8.45 -5.02
CA GLU A 186 -0.48 9.10 -3.76
C GLU A 186 0.44 10.28 -3.41
N PRO A 187 1.79 10.19 -3.52
CA PRO A 187 2.66 11.33 -3.26
C PRO A 187 2.40 12.50 -4.21
N VAL A 188 2.13 12.22 -5.49
CA VAL A 188 1.83 13.25 -6.49
C VAL A 188 0.52 13.96 -6.15
N VAL A 189 -0.52 13.20 -5.84
CA VAL A 189 -1.83 13.75 -5.42
C VAL A 189 -1.70 14.53 -4.13
N THR A 190 -0.97 13.99 -3.14
CA THR A 190 -0.76 14.63 -1.84
C THR A 190 -0.08 15.98 -1.99
N ILE A 191 0.95 16.10 -2.83
CA ILE A 191 1.67 17.36 -3.04
C ILE A 191 0.79 18.40 -3.76
N VAL A 192 0.00 17.96 -4.75
CA VAL A 192 -0.96 18.86 -5.42
C VAL A 192 -1.99 19.38 -4.41
N LEU A 193 -2.53 18.50 -3.56
CA LEU A 193 -3.46 18.89 -2.51
C LEU A 193 -2.81 19.82 -1.47
N ALA A 194 -1.59 19.53 -1.02
CA ALA A 194 -0.85 20.37 -0.08
C ALA A 194 -0.62 21.78 -0.64
N PHE A 195 -0.28 21.90 -1.92
CA PHE A 195 -0.16 23.21 -2.57
C PHE A 195 -1.47 24.02 -2.54
N PHE A 196 -2.60 23.41 -2.91
CA PHE A 196 -3.88 24.13 -2.97
C PHE A 196 -4.53 24.39 -1.61
N PHE A 197 -4.44 23.44 -0.68
CA PHE A 197 -5.14 23.51 0.61
C PHE A 197 -4.27 24.06 1.75
N LEU A 198 -2.96 23.83 1.70
CA LEU A 198 -2.02 24.24 2.74
C LEU A 198 -1.10 25.39 2.29
N GLY A 199 -1.09 25.74 1.00
CA GLY A 199 -0.21 26.77 0.46
C GLY A 199 1.27 26.36 0.42
N GLU A 200 1.55 25.06 0.53
CA GLU A 200 2.92 24.54 0.52
C GLU A 200 3.51 24.57 -0.89
N VAL A 201 4.64 25.26 -1.07
CA VAL A 201 5.32 25.32 -2.38
C VAL A 201 6.09 24.02 -2.61
N PRO A 202 5.78 23.25 -3.68
CA PRO A 202 6.47 21.99 -3.96
C PRO A 202 7.96 22.20 -4.20
N SER A 203 8.78 21.30 -3.65
CA SER A 203 10.21 21.24 -3.98
C SER A 203 10.42 21.08 -5.50
N PRO A 204 11.50 21.65 -6.08
CA PRO A 204 11.85 21.42 -7.48
C PRO A 204 11.99 19.94 -7.86
N LEU A 205 12.26 19.06 -6.89
CA LEU A 205 12.37 17.61 -7.10
C LEU A 205 11.02 16.90 -7.29
N VAL A 206 9.92 17.57 -6.96
CA VAL A 206 8.56 17.03 -7.12
C VAL A 206 8.25 16.75 -8.58
N LEU A 207 8.60 17.67 -9.48
CA LEU A 207 8.29 17.54 -10.90
C LEU A 207 9.01 16.33 -11.55
N PRO A 208 10.35 16.20 -11.50
CA PRO A 208 11.02 15.03 -12.06
C PRO A 208 10.61 13.73 -11.37
N GLY A 209 10.41 13.74 -10.04
CA GLY A 209 9.96 12.56 -9.30
C GLY A 209 8.55 12.12 -9.69
N GLY A 210 7.61 13.06 -9.81
CA GLY A 210 6.23 12.80 -10.24
C GLY A 210 6.15 12.30 -11.69
N LEU A 211 6.96 12.87 -12.59
CA LEU A 211 7.07 12.38 -13.97
C LEU A 211 7.63 10.95 -14.03
N ALA A 212 8.63 10.63 -13.20
CA ALA A 212 9.17 9.27 -13.10
C ALA A 212 8.12 8.28 -12.59
N ILE A 213 7.33 8.64 -11.57
CA ILE A 213 6.18 7.85 -11.07
C ILE A 213 5.19 7.58 -12.21
N LEU A 214 4.75 8.63 -12.91
CA LEU A 214 3.78 8.51 -14.01
C LEU A 214 4.29 7.63 -15.16
N ALA A 215 5.55 7.82 -15.55
CA ALA A 215 6.19 7.01 -16.58
C ALA A 215 6.31 5.54 -16.16
N GLY A 216 6.66 5.28 -14.89
CA GLY A 216 6.74 3.93 -14.33
C GLY A 216 5.39 3.22 -14.33
N ILE A 217 4.33 3.90 -13.88
CA ILE A 217 2.94 3.39 -13.94
C ILE A 217 2.55 3.05 -15.37
N TYR A 218 2.81 3.96 -16.30
CA TYR A 218 2.48 3.75 -17.71
C TYR A 218 3.22 2.55 -18.30
N ALA A 219 4.51 2.37 -17.98
CA ALA A 219 5.31 1.24 -18.43
C ALA A 219 4.77 -0.10 -17.89
N VAL A 220 4.38 -0.15 -16.62
CA VAL A 220 3.74 -1.33 -16.01
C VAL A 220 2.40 -1.63 -16.68
N ALA A 221 1.52 -0.64 -16.82
CA ALA A 221 0.21 -0.81 -17.44
C ALA A 221 0.31 -1.29 -18.91
N ARG A 222 1.27 -0.76 -19.69
CA ARG A 222 1.56 -1.22 -21.05
C ARG A 222 2.08 -2.67 -21.08
N SER A 223 2.92 -3.03 -20.12
CA SER A 223 3.52 -4.38 -20.07
C SER A 223 2.49 -5.49 -19.87
N GLN A 224 1.46 -5.23 -19.06
CA GLN A 224 0.40 -6.21 -18.76
C GLN A 224 -0.55 -6.39 -19.95
N ARG A 225 -0.83 -5.31 -20.71
CA ARG A 225 -1.61 -5.40 -21.97
C ARG A 225 -0.93 -6.28 -23.02
N SER A 226 0.39 -6.20 -23.12
CA SER A 226 1.15 -7.04 -24.05
C SER A 226 1.23 -8.51 -23.63
N ALA A 227 1.10 -8.82 -22.33
CA ALA A 227 1.06 -10.19 -21.82
C ALA A 227 -0.31 -10.88 -21.98
N GLY A 228 -1.39 -10.09 -22.10
CA GLY A 228 -2.76 -10.58 -22.30
C GLY A 228 -3.26 -10.62 -23.76
N ALA A 229 -2.42 -10.27 -24.74
CA ALA A 229 -2.77 -10.43 -26.14
C ALA A 229 -2.82 -11.93 -26.49
N PRO A 230 -3.90 -12.44 -27.10
CA PRO A 230 -3.91 -13.82 -27.58
C PRO A 230 -2.75 -13.99 -28.57
N VAL A 231 -1.93 -15.01 -28.36
CA VAL A 231 -1.02 -15.51 -29.41
C VAL A 231 -1.92 -15.83 -30.59
N GLY A 232 -1.66 -15.19 -31.73
CA GLY A 232 -2.55 -15.17 -32.89
C GLY A 232 -3.08 -16.55 -33.27
N THR A 233 -4.38 -16.59 -33.56
CA THR A 233 -5.00 -17.62 -34.41
C THR A 233 -4.65 -17.35 -35.86
#